data_AF-A0A060QM16-F1
#
_entry.id   AF-A0A060QM16-F1
#
_cell.length_a   1.000
_cell.length_b   1.000
_cell.length_c   1.000
_cell.angle_alpha   90.00
_cell.angle_beta   90.00
_cell.angle_gamma   90.00
#
_symmetry.space_group_name_H-M   'P 1'
#
loop_
_entity.id
_entity.type
_entity.pdbx_description
1 polymer ?
#
loop_
_entity_poly.entity_id
_entity_poly.type
_entity_poly.pdbx_seq_one_letter_code
_entity_poly.pdbx_strand_id
1 'polypeptide(L)'
;MDPLYSNGTDFIAISNTMITNAITRPNGERQIDLINKVLTETYENFIETHRGALLNFGDWNYVFVKTSWDTCFYFMFLPVLYLNGKVDELDFFDTYMSDLAEFYNLHRRVTDYLRKPGALQHLRDLPRFINLAGSMVQYAHACMILPDKSDEVVLARLRENVKILGQLADAITVHGDFEKQFRDLPNHLPCPWLLPNEHSGGVTL
;
A
#
# COMPACT_ATOMS: atom_id res chain seq x y z
N MET A 1 6.86 13.82 1.43
CA MET A 1 6.69 12.40 1.75
C MET A 1 8.07 11.80 1.94
N ASP A 2 8.31 11.19 3.10
CA ASP A 2 9.62 10.67 3.48
C ASP A 2 9.90 9.36 2.72
N PRO A 3 10.97 9.28 1.89
CA PRO A 3 11.34 8.04 1.18
C PRO A 3 11.81 6.92 2.12
N LEU A 4 12.03 7.22 3.39
CA LEU A 4 12.36 6.27 4.46
C LEU A 4 11.22 6.13 5.48
N TYR A 5 10.00 6.46 5.05
CA TYR A 5 8.77 6.50 5.84
C TYR A 5 8.75 5.48 7.00
N SER A 6 8.63 6.02 8.22
CA SER A 6 8.37 5.24 9.43
C SER A 6 6.88 5.27 9.72
N ASN A 7 6.25 4.10 9.68
CA ASN A 7 4.83 3.91 10.00
C ASN A 7 4.51 3.98 11.50
N GLY A 8 5.49 4.20 12.37
CA GLY A 8 5.31 4.12 13.82
C GLY A 8 4.21 5.04 14.37
N THR A 9 4.16 6.29 13.94
CA THR A 9 3.13 7.25 14.41
C THR A 9 1.74 6.90 13.88
N ASP A 10 1.65 6.41 12.65
CA ASP A 10 0.36 6.03 12.05
C ASP A 10 -0.20 4.78 12.74
N PHE A 11 0.66 3.83 13.13
CA PHE A 11 0.24 2.69 13.95
C PHE A 11 -0.20 3.08 15.35
N ILE A 12 0.43 4.09 15.97
CA ILE A 12 -0.06 4.66 17.23
C ILE A 12 -1.46 5.24 17.03
N ALA A 13 -1.68 6.00 15.94
CA ALA A 13 -2.99 6.57 15.63
C ALA A 13 -4.05 5.47 15.43
N ILE A 14 -3.78 4.46 14.60
CA ILE A 14 -4.69 3.34 14.33
C ILE A 14 -5.03 2.57 15.62
N SER A 15 -4.01 2.22 16.40
CA SER A 15 -4.19 1.49 17.66
C SER A 15 -5.04 2.29 18.64
N ASN A 16 -4.76 3.59 18.78
CA ASN A 16 -5.54 4.47 19.63
C ASN A 16 -6.99 4.55 19.16
N THR A 17 -7.24 4.75 17.86
CA THR A 17 -8.60 4.78 17.29
C THR A 17 -9.38 3.51 17.60
N MET A 18 -8.79 2.32 17.35
CA MET A 18 -9.42 1.04 17.65
C MET A 18 -9.76 0.91 19.14
N ILE A 19 -8.81 1.21 20.04
CA ILE A 19 -9.00 1.09 21.48
C ILE A 19 -10.06 2.07 21.99
N THR A 20 -10.02 3.33 21.56
CA THR A 20 -10.99 4.34 22.00
C THR A 20 -12.39 4.03 21.50
N ASN A 21 -12.52 3.51 20.29
CA ASN A 21 -13.83 3.14 19.73
C ASN A 21 -14.39 1.90 20.44
N ALA A 22 -13.55 0.91 20.78
CA ALA A 22 -13.97 -0.21 21.62
C ALA A 22 -14.44 0.27 23.01
N ILE A 23 -13.73 1.18 23.68
CA ILE A 23 -14.13 1.67 25.01
C ILE A 23 -15.47 2.42 24.98
N THR A 24 -15.77 3.12 23.88
CA THR A 24 -16.92 4.03 23.80
C THR A 24 -18.18 3.39 23.19
N ARG A 25 -18.07 2.25 22.49
CA ARG A 25 -19.20 1.56 21.86
C ARG A 25 -19.87 0.55 22.82
N PRO A 26 -21.21 0.41 22.80
CA PRO A 26 -21.95 -0.50 23.70
C PRO A 26 -21.55 -1.99 23.63
N ASN A 27 -20.96 -2.41 22.50
CA ASN A 27 -20.51 -3.78 22.23
C ASN A 27 -18.99 -3.89 22.12
N GLY A 28 -18.26 -2.92 22.68
CA GLY A 28 -16.80 -2.79 22.61
C GLY A 28 -16.01 -4.03 22.99
N GLU A 29 -16.45 -4.75 24.02
CA GLU A 29 -15.80 -5.98 24.48
C GLU A 29 -15.73 -7.05 23.38
N ARG A 30 -16.74 -7.11 22.50
CA ARG A 30 -16.76 -8.04 21.35
C ARG A 30 -15.74 -7.67 20.29
N GLN A 31 -15.22 -6.45 20.30
CA GLN A 31 -14.22 -5.96 19.34
C GLN A 31 -12.79 -6.30 19.78
N ILE A 32 -12.55 -6.58 21.07
CA ILE A 32 -11.20 -6.73 21.63
C ILE A 32 -10.41 -7.85 20.95
N ASP A 33 -11.02 -9.03 20.78
CA ASP A 33 -10.34 -10.16 20.16
C ASP A 33 -9.99 -9.87 18.69
N LEU A 34 -10.88 -9.19 17.97
CA LEU A 34 -10.58 -8.78 16.61
C LEU A 34 -9.45 -7.74 16.58
N ILE A 35 -9.52 -6.70 17.40
CA ILE A 35 -8.50 -5.66 17.49
C ILE A 35 -7.13 -6.28 17.78
N ASN A 36 -7.06 -7.21 18.75
CA ASN A 36 -5.84 -7.93 19.07
C ASN A 36 -5.30 -8.72 17.87
N LYS A 37 -6.18 -9.42 17.14
CA LYS A 37 -5.82 -10.17 15.94
C LYS A 37 -5.27 -9.23 14.85
N VAL A 38 -6.00 -8.16 14.53
CA VAL A 38 -5.61 -7.19 13.50
C VAL A 38 -4.29 -6.51 13.83
N LEU A 39 -4.11 -6.03 15.06
CA LEU A 39 -2.88 -5.39 15.49
C LEU A 39 -1.69 -6.37 15.47
N THR A 40 -1.90 -7.62 15.90
CA THR A 40 -0.86 -8.65 15.86
C THR A 40 -0.47 -8.97 14.41
N GLU A 41 -1.44 -9.28 13.55
CA GLU A 41 -1.20 -9.58 12.14
C GLU A 41 -0.54 -8.40 11.42
N THR A 42 -0.98 -7.17 11.70
CA THR A 42 -0.39 -5.96 11.12
C THR A 42 1.06 -5.81 11.58
N TYR A 43 1.34 -5.93 12.88
CA TYR A 43 2.69 -5.82 13.40
C TYR A 43 3.64 -6.89 12.84
N GLU A 44 3.21 -8.15 12.84
CA GLU A 44 4.00 -9.29 12.36
C GLU A 44 4.32 -9.18 10.86
N ASN A 45 3.43 -8.62 10.05
CA ASN A 45 3.71 -8.45 8.62
C ASN A 45 4.54 -7.18 8.31
N PHE A 46 4.34 -6.08 9.04
CA PHE A 46 5.09 -4.84 8.80
C PHE A 46 6.50 -4.82 9.40
N ILE A 47 6.79 -5.66 10.40
CA ILE A 47 8.18 -5.81 10.87
C ILE A 47 9.09 -6.38 9.78
N GLU A 48 8.54 -7.17 8.85
CA GLU A 48 9.28 -7.73 7.71
C GLU A 48 9.80 -6.64 6.75
N THR A 49 9.08 -5.51 6.64
CA THR A 49 9.51 -4.34 5.86
C THR A 49 10.86 -3.78 6.34
N HIS A 50 11.14 -3.91 7.64
CA HIS A 50 12.31 -3.32 8.30
C HIS A 50 13.40 -4.35 8.58
N ARG A 51 13.05 -5.62 8.77
CA ARG A 51 13.97 -6.67 9.18
C ARG A 51 15.08 -6.88 8.14
N GLY A 52 16.32 -6.66 8.57
CA GLY A 52 17.52 -6.84 7.74
C GLY A 52 17.66 -5.82 6.61
N ALA A 53 16.72 -4.87 6.49
CA ALA A 53 16.64 -3.96 5.36
C ALA A 53 17.90 -3.12 5.18
N LEU A 54 18.46 -2.60 6.28
CA LEU A 54 19.61 -1.68 6.30
C LEU A 54 20.87 -2.27 5.68
N LEU A 55 21.02 -3.59 5.64
CA LEU A 55 22.22 -4.25 5.09
C LEU A 55 22.41 -3.97 3.60
N ASN A 56 21.32 -3.72 2.87
CA ASN A 56 21.35 -3.51 1.42
C ASN A 56 21.25 -2.02 1.02
N PHE A 57 21.22 -1.09 1.98
CA PHE A 57 21.05 0.36 1.69
C PHE A 57 22.26 1.00 0.99
N GLY A 58 23.38 0.29 0.89
CA GLY A 58 24.52 0.70 0.06
C GLY A 58 24.27 0.54 -1.45
N ASP A 59 23.24 -0.21 -1.86
CA ASP A 59 22.87 -0.42 -3.26
C ASP A 59 21.73 0.51 -3.66
N TRP A 60 21.98 1.39 -4.64
CA TRP A 60 20.98 2.33 -5.15
C TRP A 60 19.76 1.63 -5.75
N ASN A 61 19.95 0.51 -6.45
CA ASN A 61 18.83 -0.19 -7.07
C ASN A 61 17.90 -0.75 -5.98
N TYR A 62 18.49 -1.26 -4.90
CA TYR A 62 17.73 -1.71 -3.74
C TYR A 62 16.96 -0.56 -3.10
N VAL A 63 17.61 0.58 -2.85
CA VAL A 63 16.93 1.77 -2.28
C VAL A 63 15.78 2.23 -3.18
N PHE A 64 16.01 2.34 -4.49
CA PHE A 64 14.99 2.78 -5.44
C PHE A 64 13.77 1.84 -5.45
N VAL A 65 13.99 0.53 -5.61
CA VAL A 65 12.91 -0.45 -5.70
C VAL A 65 12.19 -0.59 -4.37
N LYS A 66 12.94 -0.73 -3.26
CA LYS A 66 12.36 -0.92 -1.93
C LYS A 66 11.52 0.27 -1.51
N THR A 67 12.07 1.48 -1.56
CA THR A 67 11.33 2.68 -1.14
C THR A 67 10.07 2.88 -1.98
N SER A 68 10.16 2.70 -3.30
CA SER A 68 9.02 2.83 -4.21
C SER A 68 7.94 1.78 -3.90
N TRP A 69 8.35 0.52 -3.73
CA TRP A 69 7.46 -0.59 -3.37
C TRP A 69 6.77 -0.36 -2.03
N ASP A 70 7.54 -0.11 -0.96
CA ASP A 70 7.00 0.05 0.40
C ASP A 70 6.03 1.23 0.47
N THR A 71 6.35 2.33 -0.23
CA THR A 71 5.48 3.51 -0.30
C THR A 71 4.16 3.15 -0.99
N CYS A 72 4.20 2.49 -2.16
CA CYS A 72 2.99 2.05 -2.85
C CYS A 72 2.17 1.06 -2.00
N PHE A 73 2.81 0.02 -1.46
CA PHE A 73 2.16 -0.96 -0.59
C PHE A 73 1.45 -0.28 0.59
N TYR A 74 2.15 0.62 1.29
CA TYR A 74 1.58 1.32 2.42
C TYR A 74 0.37 2.15 2.01
N PHE A 75 0.51 3.10 1.08
CA PHE A 75 -0.57 4.03 0.71
C PHE A 75 -1.76 3.38 0.02
N MET A 76 -1.56 2.23 -0.63
CA MET A 76 -2.63 1.47 -1.27
C MET A 76 -3.39 0.54 -0.30
N PHE A 77 -2.93 0.42 0.95
CA PHE A 77 -3.54 -0.49 1.90
C PHE A 77 -4.03 0.24 3.17
N LEU A 78 -3.14 0.57 4.09
CA LEU A 78 -3.53 0.97 5.44
C LEU A 78 -4.20 2.36 5.49
N PRO A 79 -3.70 3.39 4.78
CA PRO A 79 -4.37 4.68 4.69
C PRO A 79 -5.75 4.59 4.04
N VAL A 80 -5.97 3.66 3.09
CA VAL A 80 -7.30 3.44 2.49
C VAL A 80 -8.29 3.00 3.58
N LEU A 81 -7.91 2.05 4.44
CA LEU A 81 -8.77 1.62 5.54
C LEU A 81 -9.00 2.74 6.56
N TYR A 82 -7.93 3.42 6.97
CA TYR A 82 -8.01 4.45 8.01
C TYR A 82 -8.79 5.70 7.57
N LEU A 83 -8.43 6.29 6.43
CA LEU A 83 -9.01 7.57 5.97
C LEU A 83 -10.47 7.44 5.51
N ASN A 84 -10.92 6.22 5.20
CA ASN A 84 -12.30 5.91 4.84
C ASN A 84 -13.11 5.31 5.99
N GLY A 85 -12.58 5.31 7.22
CA GLY A 85 -13.31 4.93 8.44
C GLY A 85 -13.63 3.45 8.52
N LYS A 86 -12.74 2.58 8.04
CA LYS A 86 -12.94 1.12 7.98
C LYS A 86 -11.99 0.32 8.87
N VAL A 87 -11.09 1.00 9.59
CA VAL A 87 -10.02 0.34 10.34
C VAL A 87 -10.54 -0.46 11.55
N ASP A 88 -11.68 -0.07 12.13
CA ASP A 88 -12.27 -0.65 13.33
C ASP A 88 -13.76 -1.05 13.15
N GLU A 89 -14.18 -1.24 11.90
CA GLU A 89 -15.55 -1.67 11.55
C GLU A 89 -15.61 -3.19 11.38
N LEU A 90 -16.19 -3.89 12.37
CA LEU A 90 -16.23 -5.35 12.43
C LEU A 90 -16.94 -5.97 11.21
N ASP A 91 -18.10 -5.43 10.85
CA ASP A 91 -18.93 -5.98 9.77
C ASP A 91 -18.23 -5.89 8.42
N PHE A 92 -17.39 -4.86 8.26
CA PHE A 92 -16.55 -4.70 7.08
C PHE A 92 -15.34 -5.65 7.10
N PHE A 93 -14.76 -5.92 8.27
CA PHE A 93 -13.57 -6.77 8.43
C PHE A 93 -13.68 -8.12 7.71
N ASP A 94 -14.77 -8.83 7.95
CA ASP A 94 -14.99 -10.16 7.36
C ASP A 94 -15.04 -10.12 5.82
N THR A 95 -15.40 -8.97 5.24
CA THR A 95 -15.53 -8.81 3.78
C THR A 95 -14.20 -8.62 3.05
N TYR A 96 -13.17 -8.09 3.73
CA TYR A 96 -11.86 -7.79 3.14
C TYR A 96 -10.72 -8.67 3.66
N MET A 97 -10.99 -9.60 4.59
CA MET A 97 -10.01 -10.52 5.17
C MET A 97 -9.16 -11.28 4.13
N SER A 98 -9.77 -11.75 3.04
CA SER A 98 -9.01 -12.39 1.96
C SER A 98 -8.11 -11.41 1.21
N ASP A 99 -8.59 -10.18 1.00
CA ASP A 99 -7.83 -9.13 0.33
C ASP A 99 -6.63 -8.71 1.20
N LEU A 100 -6.83 -8.62 2.53
CA LEU A 100 -5.78 -8.37 3.53
C LEU A 100 -4.65 -9.41 3.44
N ALA A 101 -5.01 -10.70 3.40
CA ALA A 101 -4.04 -11.78 3.27
C ALA A 101 -3.23 -11.65 1.98
N GLU A 102 -3.86 -11.24 0.88
CA GLU A 102 -3.18 -11.05 -0.39
C GLU A 102 -2.22 -9.84 -0.40
N PHE A 103 -2.60 -8.72 0.22
CA PHE A 103 -1.67 -7.60 0.45
C PHE A 103 -0.39 -8.08 1.15
N TYR A 104 -0.52 -8.85 2.24
CA TYR A 104 0.64 -9.37 2.96
C TYR A 104 1.43 -10.40 2.17
N ASN A 105 0.77 -11.28 1.40
CA ASN A 105 1.45 -12.23 0.53
C ASN A 105 2.28 -11.53 -0.54
N LEU A 106 1.74 -10.49 -1.18
CA LEU A 106 2.46 -9.66 -2.15
C LEU A 106 3.66 -8.96 -1.51
N HIS A 107 3.47 -8.35 -0.33
CA HIS A 107 4.56 -7.69 0.40
C HIS A 107 5.69 -8.67 0.77
N ARG A 108 5.32 -9.85 1.29
CA ARG A 108 6.27 -10.92 1.62
C ARG A 108 7.03 -11.42 0.39
N ARG A 109 6.32 -11.64 -0.73
CA ARG A 109 6.91 -12.06 -2.01
C ARG A 109 8.01 -11.10 -2.47
N VAL A 110 7.74 -9.80 -2.44
CA VAL A 110 8.72 -8.78 -2.85
C VAL A 110 9.85 -8.65 -1.84
N THR A 111 9.56 -8.57 -0.55
CA THR A 111 10.60 -8.44 0.49
C THR A 111 11.54 -9.66 0.52
N ASP A 112 11.02 -10.88 0.39
CA ASP A 112 11.83 -12.09 0.29
C ASP A 112 12.67 -12.15 -1.00
N TYR A 113 12.13 -11.64 -2.11
CA TYR A 113 12.91 -11.50 -3.34
C TYR A 113 14.07 -10.52 -3.14
N LEU A 114 13.81 -9.34 -2.58
CA LEU A 114 14.80 -8.28 -2.35
C LEU A 114 15.90 -8.66 -1.34
N ARG A 115 15.64 -9.64 -0.47
CA ARG A 115 16.65 -10.18 0.46
C ARG A 115 17.67 -11.10 -0.22
N LYS A 116 17.38 -11.61 -1.43
CA LYS A 116 18.30 -12.51 -2.14
C LYS A 116 19.55 -11.74 -2.59
N PRO A 117 20.76 -12.28 -2.38
CA PRO A 117 21.97 -11.68 -2.91
C PRO A 117 21.86 -11.47 -4.43
N GLY A 118 22.12 -10.25 -4.89
CA GLY A 118 22.10 -9.91 -6.31
C GLY A 118 20.73 -9.82 -6.97
N ALA A 119 19.63 -9.81 -6.20
CA ALA A 119 18.24 -9.78 -6.71
C ALA A 119 17.97 -8.71 -7.78
N LEU A 120 18.65 -7.56 -7.70
CA LEU A 120 18.45 -6.41 -8.59
C LEU A 120 19.64 -6.13 -9.52
N GLN A 121 20.61 -7.05 -9.62
CA GLN A 121 21.78 -6.88 -10.51
C GLN A 121 21.41 -6.82 -12.00
N HIS A 122 20.23 -7.33 -12.36
CA HIS A 122 19.70 -7.28 -13.71
C HIS A 122 19.15 -5.89 -14.08
N LEU A 123 18.74 -5.09 -13.08
CA LEU A 123 18.32 -3.71 -13.31
C LEU A 123 19.56 -2.86 -13.56
N ARG A 124 19.72 -2.37 -14.79
CA ARG A 124 20.76 -1.42 -15.15
C ARG A 124 20.10 -0.05 -15.36
N ASP A 125 20.82 1.00 -14.97
CA ASP A 125 20.46 2.38 -15.29
C ASP A 125 19.16 2.93 -14.66
N LEU A 126 18.85 2.52 -13.42
CA LEU A 126 17.78 3.18 -12.66
C LEU A 126 18.09 4.68 -12.47
N PRO A 127 17.06 5.57 -12.54
CA PRO A 127 17.25 7.00 -12.29
C PRO A 127 17.91 7.24 -10.94
N ARG A 128 18.80 8.23 -10.84
CA ARG A 128 19.50 8.60 -9.58
C ARG A 128 18.61 9.33 -8.57
N PHE A 129 17.32 9.45 -8.87
CA PHE A 129 16.34 10.09 -8.04
C PHE A 129 15.00 9.36 -8.15
N ILE A 130 14.33 9.15 -7.02
CA ILE A 130 12.98 8.58 -6.99
C ILE A 130 11.99 9.71 -7.26
N ASN A 131 11.50 9.83 -8.49
CA ASN A 131 10.48 10.81 -8.81
C ASN A 131 9.11 10.34 -8.32
N LEU A 132 8.59 11.01 -7.28
CA LEU A 132 7.27 10.70 -6.73
C LEU A 132 6.14 11.27 -7.61
N ALA A 133 6.39 12.36 -8.32
CA ALA A 133 5.41 12.97 -9.21
C ALA A 133 5.32 12.19 -10.54
N GLY A 134 4.11 12.00 -11.06
CA GLY A 134 3.83 11.20 -12.24
C GLY A 134 4.08 9.70 -12.05
N SER A 135 4.22 9.24 -10.80
CA SER A 135 4.50 7.83 -10.48
C SER A 135 3.32 7.14 -9.81
N MET A 136 3.45 5.83 -9.59
CA MET A 136 2.51 5.05 -8.79
C MET A 136 2.34 5.56 -7.35
N VAL A 137 3.33 6.28 -6.79
CA VAL A 137 3.17 6.92 -5.48
C VAL A 137 2.17 8.07 -5.53
N GLN A 138 2.24 8.90 -6.58
CA GLN A 138 1.23 9.96 -6.77
C GLN A 138 -0.16 9.36 -6.96
N TYR A 139 -0.29 8.28 -7.73
CA TYR A 139 -1.57 7.57 -7.88
C TYR A 139 -2.06 7.01 -6.54
N ALA A 140 -1.20 6.35 -5.75
CA ALA A 140 -1.58 5.80 -4.45
C ALA A 140 -2.12 6.88 -3.49
N HIS A 141 -1.44 8.04 -3.42
CA HIS A 141 -1.89 9.17 -2.61
C HIS A 141 -3.26 9.73 -3.07
N ALA A 142 -3.54 9.67 -4.36
CA ALA A 142 -4.82 10.09 -4.90
C ALA A 142 -5.99 9.25 -4.44
N CYS A 143 -5.76 7.95 -4.39
CA CYS A 143 -6.78 6.94 -4.25
C CYS A 143 -7.05 6.57 -2.78
N MET A 144 -6.30 7.13 -1.84
CA MET A 144 -6.42 6.75 -0.43
C MET A 144 -7.62 7.39 0.28
N ILE A 145 -8.16 8.50 -0.22
CA ILE A 145 -9.38 9.13 0.29
C ILE A 145 -10.46 9.04 -0.79
N LEU A 146 -11.53 8.30 -0.49
CA LEU A 146 -12.60 8.08 -1.44
C LEU A 146 -13.74 9.10 -1.24
N PRO A 147 -14.37 9.58 -2.34
CA PRO A 147 -15.53 10.45 -2.24
C PRO A 147 -16.76 9.69 -1.70
N ASP A 148 -16.89 8.41 -2.05
CA ASP A 148 -17.86 7.48 -1.47
C ASP A 148 -17.12 6.51 -0.54
N LYS A 149 -17.57 6.45 0.73
CA LYS A 149 -17.00 5.63 1.81
C LYS A 149 -17.88 4.43 2.14
N SER A 150 -18.82 4.08 1.27
CA SER A 150 -19.57 2.83 1.33
C SER A 150 -18.62 1.63 1.33
N ASP A 151 -19.05 0.54 1.97
CA ASP A 151 -18.25 -0.68 2.09
C ASP A 151 -17.93 -1.24 0.70
N GLU A 152 -18.89 -1.20 -0.22
CA GLU A 152 -18.74 -1.67 -1.59
C GLU A 152 -17.64 -0.92 -2.34
N VAL A 153 -17.60 0.41 -2.21
CA VAL A 153 -16.60 1.24 -2.90
C VAL A 153 -15.22 1.09 -2.29
N VAL A 154 -15.11 1.04 -0.96
CA VAL A 154 -13.81 0.82 -0.29
C VAL A 154 -13.27 -0.57 -0.62
N LEU A 155 -14.10 -1.61 -0.59
CA LEU A 155 -13.70 -2.97 -0.94
C LEU A 155 -13.27 -3.08 -2.41
N ALA A 156 -13.99 -2.43 -3.32
CA ALA A 156 -13.60 -2.38 -4.73
C ALA A 156 -12.23 -1.71 -4.91
N ARG A 157 -11.97 -0.60 -4.18
CA ARG A 157 -10.66 0.06 -4.18
C ARG A 157 -9.55 -0.85 -3.66
N LEU A 158 -9.75 -1.54 -2.54
CA LEU A 158 -8.76 -2.48 -1.99
C LEU A 158 -8.43 -3.59 -2.99
N ARG A 159 -9.43 -4.17 -3.64
CA ARG A 159 -9.24 -5.20 -4.67
C ARG A 159 -8.53 -4.70 -5.92
N GLU A 160 -8.81 -3.47 -6.35
CA GLU A 160 -8.07 -2.82 -7.44
C GLU A 160 -6.61 -2.61 -7.04
N ASN A 161 -6.36 -2.14 -5.82
CA ASN A 161 -5.03 -1.93 -5.27
C ASN A 161 -4.23 -3.25 -5.18
N VAL A 162 -4.85 -4.36 -4.78
CA VAL A 162 -4.22 -5.69 -4.82
C VAL A 162 -3.77 -6.05 -6.24
N LYS A 163 -4.61 -5.82 -7.26
CA LYS A 163 -4.24 -6.11 -8.65
C LYS A 163 -3.05 -5.25 -9.12
N ILE A 164 -3.06 -3.97 -8.78
CA ILE A 164 -1.99 -3.03 -9.11
C ILE A 164 -0.68 -3.44 -8.44
N LEU A 165 -0.71 -3.73 -7.14
CA LEU A 165 0.46 -4.22 -6.41
C LEU A 165 0.96 -5.57 -6.94
N GLY A 166 0.05 -6.43 -7.40
CA GLY A 166 0.39 -7.66 -8.10
C GLY A 166 1.24 -7.41 -9.34
N GLN A 167 0.82 -6.47 -10.19
CA GLN A 167 1.57 -6.06 -11.39
C GLN A 167 2.94 -5.47 -11.03
N LEU A 168 3.02 -4.60 -10.03
CA LEU A 168 4.28 -4.03 -9.58
C LEU A 168 5.22 -5.10 -8.99
N ALA A 169 4.68 -6.06 -8.25
CA ALA A 169 5.46 -7.17 -7.72
C ALA A 169 5.99 -8.09 -8.83
N ASP A 170 5.21 -8.35 -9.88
CA ASP A 170 5.68 -9.11 -11.05
C ASP A 170 6.76 -8.34 -11.82
N ALA A 171 6.62 -7.01 -11.92
CA ALA A 171 7.63 -6.13 -12.52
C ALA A 171 8.97 -6.17 -11.77
N ILE A 172 8.96 -6.39 -10.45
CA ILE A 172 10.16 -6.56 -9.62
C ILE A 172 10.72 -7.98 -9.71
N THR A 173 9.86 -8.99 -9.58
CA THR A 173 10.27 -10.37 -9.28
C THR A 173 10.33 -11.30 -10.48
N VAL A 174 9.67 -10.94 -11.59
CA VAL A 174 9.55 -11.77 -12.80
C VAL A 174 10.14 -11.07 -14.02
N HIS A 175 9.74 -9.82 -14.27
CA HIS A 175 10.03 -9.15 -15.54
C HIS A 175 11.27 -8.25 -15.50
N GLY A 176 11.58 -7.66 -14.33
CA GLY A 176 12.69 -6.72 -14.20
C GLY A 176 12.44 -5.38 -14.90
N ASP A 177 11.17 -4.98 -15.07
CA ASP A 177 10.75 -3.73 -15.71
C ASP A 177 10.06 -2.76 -14.73
N PHE A 178 10.32 -2.93 -13.42
CA PHE A 178 9.68 -2.17 -12.35
C PHE A 178 9.68 -0.66 -12.56
N GLU A 179 10.79 -0.06 -12.96
CA GLU A 179 10.87 1.40 -13.15
C GLU A 179 9.90 1.91 -14.20
N LYS A 180 9.78 1.17 -15.31
CA LYS A 180 8.85 1.47 -16.39
C LYS A 180 7.41 1.36 -15.88
N GLN A 181 7.06 0.26 -15.23
CA GLN A 181 5.72 0.05 -14.69
C GLN A 181 5.36 1.09 -13.61
N PHE A 182 6.32 1.43 -12.75
CA PHE A 182 6.17 2.42 -11.70
C PHE A 182 5.86 3.83 -12.23
N ARG A 183 6.31 4.16 -13.45
CA ARG A 183 6.02 5.43 -14.13
C ARG A 183 4.77 5.34 -15.04
N ASP A 184 4.64 4.26 -15.80
CA ASP A 184 3.71 4.22 -16.92
C ASP A 184 2.32 3.70 -16.52
N LEU A 185 2.25 2.80 -15.54
CA LEU A 185 0.99 2.21 -15.10
C LEU A 185 -0.07 3.24 -14.68
N PRO A 186 0.25 4.34 -13.97
CA PRO A 186 -0.73 5.39 -13.66
C PRO A 186 -1.46 5.96 -14.89
N ASN A 187 -0.83 5.99 -16.06
CA ASN A 187 -1.42 6.52 -17.30
C ASN A 187 -2.52 5.63 -17.86
N HIS A 188 -2.61 4.38 -17.38
CA HIS A 188 -3.60 3.39 -17.81
C HIS A 188 -4.64 3.08 -16.73
N LEU A 189 -4.49 3.67 -15.54
CA LEU A 189 -5.42 3.50 -14.44
C LEU A 189 -6.50 4.60 -14.47
N PRO A 190 -7.71 4.33 -13.93
CA PRO A 190 -8.75 5.34 -13.83
C PRO A 190 -8.21 6.54 -13.06
N CYS A 191 -8.33 7.73 -13.64
CA CYS A 191 -7.74 8.94 -13.08
C CYS A 191 -8.51 9.33 -11.81
N PRO A 192 -7.91 9.24 -10.62
CA PRO A 192 -8.63 9.39 -9.34
C PRO A 192 -9.04 10.84 -9.02
N TRP A 193 -8.51 11.82 -9.77
CA TRP A 193 -8.78 13.25 -9.62
C TRP A 193 -9.78 13.79 -10.65
N LEU A 194 -10.08 13.03 -11.70
CA LEU A 194 -11.08 13.43 -12.68
C LEU A 194 -12.45 13.19 -12.04
N LEU A 195 -13.21 14.26 -11.82
CA LEU A 195 -14.61 14.14 -11.46
C LEU A 195 -15.34 13.34 -12.57
N PRO A 196 -16.41 12.60 -12.27
CA PRO A 196 -17.12 11.75 -13.24
C PRO A 196 -17.53 12.45 -14.55
N ASN A 197 -17.59 13.78 -14.56
CA ASN A 197 -18.01 14.61 -15.69
C ASN A 197 -16.87 15.04 -16.64
N GLU A 198 -15.61 14.68 -16.37
CA GLU A 198 -14.47 15.12 -17.20
C GLU A 198 -14.07 14.10 -18.29
N HIS A 199 -14.73 12.94 -18.35
CA HIS A 199 -14.51 11.94 -19.41
C HIS A 199 -15.01 12.37 -20.82
N SER A 200 -15.68 13.52 -20.95
CA SER A 200 -16.24 14.00 -22.22
C SER A 200 -15.56 15.23 -22.84
N GLY A 201 -14.35 15.60 -22.38
CA GLY A 201 -13.59 16.69 -22.96
C GLY A 201 -12.18 16.24 -23.34
N GLY A 202 -11.96 15.92 -24.61
CA GLY A 202 -10.61 15.73 -25.12
C GLY A 202 -9.77 16.98 -24.84
N VAL A 203 -8.78 16.85 -23.98
CA VAL A 203 -7.73 17.85 -23.82
C VAL A 203 -6.58 17.45 -24.71
N THR A 204 -6.55 18.08 -25.88
CA THR A 204 -5.36 18.16 -26.72
C THR A 204 -4.32 18.99 -25.95
N LEU A 205 -3.13 18.42 -25.72
CA LEU A 205 -1.89 19.18 -25.55
C LEU A 205 -1.04 18.97 -26.79
#